data_AF-A0A1V6EBH9-F1
#
_entry.id   AF-A0A1V6EBH9-F1
#
_cell.length_a   1.000
_cell.length_b   1.000
_cell.length_c   1.000
_cell.angle_alpha   90.00
_cell.angle_beta   90.00
_cell.angle_gamma   90.00
#
_symmetry.space_group_name_H-M   'P 1'
#
loop_
_entity.id
_entity.type
_entity.pdbx_description
1 polymer ?
#
loop_
_entity_poly.entity_id
_entity_poly.type
_entity_poly.pdbx_seq_one_letter_code
_entity_poly.pdbx_strand_id
1 'polypeptide(L)'
;MSGHPLIKSKQEKHIRSYTYEEVIRTYAAGLMAASTLLAVEIGDKGQIYFEEGKYQPGGGWGGEFTVTPIPGDGGPVDWLNLSGYADKLIGPGADGRKTFQSFCLEIGEFVTETKKYHAEITSAAIKGGVQDPKGDPISIGTSWLYSQFAKGQLNGYAYEGTEDARKRSAIDLQLAIWWLEDEIIDGQVHNDHKFELSSNIFMEVLLAEFGNDKDGVKKDADPNTWGVSLLSG
;
A
#
# COMPACT_ATOMS: atom_id res chain seq x y z
N MET A 1 5.20 6.91 42.88
CA MET A 1 4.71 5.66 42.27
C MET A 1 3.94 6.06 41.02
N SER A 2 4.50 5.73 39.86
CA SER A 2 4.09 6.23 38.54
C SER A 2 2.82 5.52 38.07
N GLY A 3 1.77 6.30 37.80
CA GLY A 3 0.55 5.83 37.13
C GLY A 3 0.79 5.79 35.62
N HIS A 4 0.77 4.59 35.05
CA HIS A 4 0.71 4.38 33.61
C HIS A 4 -0.60 4.95 33.05
N PRO A 5 -0.58 5.84 32.04
CA PRO A 5 -1.80 6.24 31.35
C PRO A 5 -2.27 5.12 30.41
N LEU A 6 -3.57 4.88 30.48
CA LEU A 6 -4.32 3.86 29.76
C LEU A 6 -4.22 4.03 28.22
N ILE A 7 -3.88 2.93 27.56
CA ILE A 7 -3.86 2.73 26.11
C ILE A 7 -5.29 2.84 25.57
N LYS A 8 -5.55 3.78 24.65
CA LYS A 8 -6.86 3.93 23.99
C LYS A 8 -6.95 2.92 22.84
N SER A 9 -7.91 2.01 22.89
CA SER A 9 -8.29 1.13 21.77
C SER A 9 -8.92 1.96 20.65
N LYS A 10 -8.56 1.64 19.38
CA LYS A 10 -9.17 2.22 18.17
C LYS A 10 -10.69 2.05 18.26
N GLN A 11 -11.44 3.15 18.23
CA GLN A 11 -12.90 3.15 18.25
C GLN A 11 -13.45 2.72 16.88
N GLU A 12 -14.56 2.01 16.91
CA GLU A 12 -15.30 1.42 15.79
C GLU A 12 -15.42 2.37 14.57
N LYS A 13 -14.66 2.09 13.50
CA LYS A 13 -14.85 2.71 12.18
C LYS A 13 -16.10 2.09 11.53
N HIS A 14 -17.11 2.91 11.26
CA HIS A 14 -18.37 2.49 10.63
C HIS A 14 -18.11 2.16 9.13
N ILE A 15 -18.15 0.89 8.76
CA ILE A 15 -18.01 0.42 7.37
C ILE A 15 -19.16 1.00 6.54
N ARG A 16 -18.85 1.92 5.63
CA ARG A 16 -19.84 2.54 4.74
C ARG A 16 -19.89 1.77 3.42
N SER A 17 -21.08 1.32 3.01
CA SER A 17 -21.31 0.79 1.66
C SER A 17 -21.43 1.95 0.66
N TYR A 18 -20.56 2.00 -0.35
CA TYR A 18 -20.60 3.03 -1.41
C TYR A 18 -21.53 2.62 -2.55
N THR A 19 -22.27 3.57 -3.11
CA THR A 19 -23.08 3.36 -4.33
C THR A 19 -22.25 3.58 -5.59
N TYR A 20 -22.62 2.93 -6.72
CA TYR A 20 -21.87 2.96 -7.99
C TYR A 20 -21.61 4.38 -8.54
N GLU A 21 -22.48 5.34 -8.20
CA GLU A 21 -22.39 6.76 -8.60
C GLU A 21 -21.44 7.59 -7.70
N GLU A 22 -21.16 7.15 -6.46
CA GLU A 22 -20.23 7.83 -5.54
C GLU A 22 -18.74 7.51 -5.86
N VAL A 23 -18.49 6.53 -6.73
CA VAL A 23 -17.17 6.01 -7.13
C VAL A 23 -16.39 6.95 -8.08
N ILE A 24 -17.04 7.98 -8.67
CA ILE A 24 -16.44 8.83 -9.73
C ILE A 24 -15.70 10.07 -9.17
N ARG A 25 -15.26 10.05 -7.91
CA ARG A 25 -14.42 11.14 -7.39
C ARG A 25 -12.95 10.71 -7.32
N THR A 26 -12.18 11.26 -8.26
CA THR A 26 -10.71 11.24 -8.28
C THR A 26 -10.18 11.78 -6.95
N TYR A 27 -9.74 10.90 -6.07
CA TYR A 27 -8.95 11.23 -4.88
C TYR A 27 -7.69 10.36 -4.91
N ALA A 28 -6.57 10.97 -4.52
CA ALA A 28 -5.24 10.47 -4.78
C ALA A 28 -4.96 9.21 -3.97
N ALA A 29 -4.80 8.09 -4.67
CA ALA A 29 -4.49 6.81 -4.07
C ALA A 29 -3.30 6.91 -3.10
N GLY A 30 -3.54 6.59 -1.83
CA GLY A 30 -2.53 6.18 -0.87
C GLY A 30 -1.83 4.97 -1.46
N LEU A 31 -0.63 5.20 -2.00
CA LEU A 31 0.25 4.14 -2.45
C LEU A 31 1.38 3.97 -1.47
N MET A 32 1.92 2.77 -1.42
CA MET A 32 3.15 2.53 -0.67
C MET A 32 4.37 2.67 -1.57
N ALA A 33 5.48 3.15 -1.01
CA ALA A 33 6.79 3.13 -1.63
C ALA A 33 7.86 2.74 -0.58
N ALA A 34 8.79 1.87 -0.97
CA ALA A 34 9.87 1.41 -0.09
C ALA A 34 11.21 2.09 -0.40
N SER A 35 11.97 2.46 0.63
CA SER A 35 13.34 2.98 0.51
C SER A 35 14.24 2.36 1.59
N THR A 36 15.55 2.25 1.33
CA THR A 36 16.52 1.85 2.38
C THR A 36 16.97 3.00 3.27
N LEU A 37 16.55 4.25 3.00
CA LEU A 37 16.91 5.37 3.84
C LEU A 37 16.03 5.38 5.09
N LEU A 38 16.67 5.46 6.26
CA LEU A 38 16.01 5.64 7.56
C LEU A 38 15.21 6.95 7.66
N ALA A 39 15.41 7.86 6.70
CA ALA A 39 14.60 9.02 6.46
C ALA A 39 14.38 9.11 4.95
N VAL A 40 13.19 8.74 4.48
CA VAL A 40 12.71 9.33 3.23
C VAL A 40 12.56 10.82 3.50
N GLU A 41 12.92 11.69 2.55
CA GLU A 41 12.68 13.13 2.68
C GLU A 41 11.17 13.39 2.62
N ILE A 42 10.49 13.18 3.76
CA ILE A 42 9.07 13.47 3.93
C ILE A 42 8.83 14.91 3.47
N GLY A 43 7.87 15.08 2.57
CA GLY A 43 7.56 16.37 1.94
C GLY A 43 8.13 16.55 0.53
N ASP A 44 8.99 15.64 0.05
CA ASP A 44 9.35 15.62 -1.37
C ASP A 44 8.12 15.36 -2.23
N LYS A 45 8.02 16.12 -3.32
CA LYS A 45 6.85 16.11 -4.22
C LYS A 45 7.28 15.88 -5.65
N GLY A 46 6.42 15.18 -6.36
CA GLY A 46 6.55 15.00 -7.78
C GLY A 46 5.23 14.56 -8.39
N GLN A 47 5.36 13.84 -9.50
CA GLN A 47 4.25 13.14 -10.12
C GLN A 47 4.52 11.64 -10.12
N ILE A 48 3.46 10.86 -10.04
CA ILE A 48 3.49 9.43 -10.33
C ILE A 48 2.66 9.17 -11.58
N TYR A 49 3.12 8.21 -12.38
CA TYR A 49 2.40 7.73 -13.56
C TYR A 49 2.12 6.25 -13.40
N PHE A 50 0.87 5.87 -13.51
CA PHE A 50 0.47 4.46 -13.49
C PHE A 50 0.63 3.89 -14.89
N GLU A 51 1.57 2.97 -15.04
CA GLU A 51 1.72 2.20 -16.27
C GLU A 51 0.51 1.26 -16.43
N GLU A 52 0.22 0.87 -17.68
CA GLU A 52 -0.68 -0.26 -17.93
C GLU A 52 -0.04 -1.52 -17.35
N GLY A 53 -0.60 -2.03 -16.26
CA GLY A 53 0.06 -3.00 -15.40
C GLY A 53 -0.26 -4.42 -15.81
N LYS A 54 0.75 -5.18 -16.25
CA LYS A 54 0.62 -6.61 -16.58
C LYS A 54 0.02 -7.44 -15.44
N TYR A 55 0.21 -7.04 -14.18
CA TYR A 55 -0.22 -7.80 -13.00
C TYR A 55 -1.42 -7.18 -12.26
N GLN A 56 -2.06 -6.17 -12.85
CA GLN A 56 -3.34 -5.69 -12.37
C GLN A 56 -4.45 -6.66 -12.82
N PRO A 57 -5.40 -7.01 -11.95
CA PRO A 57 -6.56 -7.86 -12.30
C PRO A 57 -7.58 -7.13 -13.19
N GLY A 58 -7.38 -5.84 -13.49
CA GLY A 58 -8.28 -5.00 -14.26
C GLY A 58 -9.31 -4.25 -13.38
N GLY A 59 -9.84 -3.13 -13.89
CA GLY A 59 -10.88 -2.35 -13.20
C GLY A 59 -10.39 -1.35 -12.14
N GLY A 60 -9.07 -1.19 -11.97
CA GLY A 60 -8.46 -0.10 -11.18
C GLY A 60 -8.71 -0.12 -9.67
N TRP A 61 -9.21 -1.23 -9.12
CA TRP A 61 -9.62 -1.34 -7.71
C TRP A 61 -8.56 -1.94 -6.79
N GLY A 62 -7.55 -2.65 -7.30
CA GLY A 62 -6.49 -3.23 -6.45
C GLY A 62 -5.55 -4.17 -7.20
N GLY A 63 -4.54 -4.69 -6.49
CA GLY A 63 -3.51 -5.57 -7.05
C GLY A 63 -2.16 -4.87 -7.22
N GLU A 64 -1.26 -5.47 -8.00
CA GLU A 64 0.10 -4.96 -8.20
C GLU A 64 0.12 -3.90 -9.31
N PHE A 65 0.34 -2.64 -8.92
CA PHE A 65 0.46 -1.50 -9.83
C PHE A 65 1.92 -1.24 -10.19
N THR A 66 2.21 -1.07 -11.48
CA THR A 66 3.51 -0.57 -11.94
C THR A 66 3.46 0.94 -12.03
N VAL A 67 4.36 1.62 -11.31
CA VAL A 67 4.35 3.08 -11.14
C VAL A 67 5.69 3.67 -11.54
N THR A 68 5.65 4.74 -12.34
CA THR A 68 6.82 5.55 -12.71
C THR A 68 6.81 6.86 -11.93
N PRO A 69 7.82 7.15 -11.07
CA PRO A 69 8.00 8.47 -10.48
C PRO A 69 8.55 9.44 -11.54
N ILE A 70 7.81 10.52 -11.80
CA ILE A 70 8.13 11.58 -12.75
C ILE A 70 8.40 12.87 -11.96
N PRO A 71 9.47 13.63 -12.28
CA PRO A 71 9.67 14.94 -11.67
C PRO A 71 8.45 15.82 -11.94
N GLY A 72 7.83 16.35 -10.90
CA GLY A 72 6.80 17.38 -11.07
C GLY A 72 7.44 18.71 -11.52
N ASP A 73 6.62 19.67 -11.93
CA ASP A 73 7.10 21.02 -12.24
C ASP A 73 7.82 21.60 -11.01
N GLY A 74 9.16 21.69 -11.07
CA GLY A 74 10.01 22.17 -9.97
C GLY A 74 10.45 21.13 -8.93
N GLY A 75 10.07 19.85 -9.08
CA GLY A 75 10.54 18.76 -8.22
C GLY A 75 11.92 18.24 -8.62
N PRO A 76 12.68 17.58 -7.71
CA PRO A 76 13.96 17.00 -8.05
C PRO A 76 13.82 15.88 -9.09
N VAL A 77 14.86 15.71 -9.92
CA VAL A 77 14.86 14.70 -11.00
C VAL A 77 14.72 13.29 -10.44
N ASP A 78 15.11 13.03 -9.20
CA ASP A 78 15.00 11.72 -8.54
C ASP A 78 14.26 11.83 -7.20
N TRP A 79 13.08 12.48 -7.21
CA TRP A 79 12.27 12.74 -6.02
C TRP A 79 11.80 11.49 -5.25
N LEU A 80 11.95 10.29 -5.84
CA LEU A 80 11.63 9.03 -5.17
C LEU A 80 12.82 8.07 -5.22
N ASN A 81 13.32 7.69 -4.06
CA ASN A 81 14.45 6.76 -3.93
C ASN A 81 13.97 5.29 -3.95
N LEU A 82 14.31 4.57 -5.02
CA LEU A 82 13.94 3.16 -5.22
C LEU A 82 15.00 2.15 -4.76
N SER A 83 16.03 2.57 -4.03
CA SER A 83 17.10 1.67 -3.53
C SER A 83 16.60 0.54 -2.62
N GLY A 84 15.41 0.67 -2.04
CA GLY A 84 14.74 -0.37 -1.24
C GLY A 84 14.19 -1.54 -2.04
N TYR A 85 14.09 -1.41 -3.37
CA TYR A 85 13.49 -2.43 -4.22
C TYR A 85 14.53 -3.40 -4.77
N ALA A 86 14.17 -4.68 -4.80
CA ALA A 86 14.87 -5.68 -5.57
C ALA A 86 14.75 -5.38 -7.07
N ASP A 87 15.81 -5.67 -7.83
CA ASP A 87 15.88 -5.40 -9.28
C ASP A 87 14.70 -5.99 -10.07
N LYS A 88 14.15 -7.13 -9.63
CA LYS A 88 13.00 -7.79 -10.28
C LYS A 88 11.66 -7.04 -10.14
N LEU A 89 11.62 -6.02 -9.29
CA LEU A 89 10.46 -5.15 -9.06
C LEU A 89 10.68 -3.75 -9.65
N ILE A 90 11.82 -3.56 -10.32
CA ILE A 90 12.16 -2.34 -11.05
C ILE A 90 12.20 -2.68 -12.53
N GLY A 91 11.60 -1.83 -13.36
CA GLY A 91 11.63 -1.98 -14.81
C GLY A 91 11.79 -0.64 -15.53
N PRO A 92 11.85 -0.66 -16.87
CA PRO A 92 11.70 0.57 -17.65
C PRO A 92 10.26 1.07 -17.55
N GLY A 93 10.09 2.39 -17.48
CA GLY A 93 8.81 3.07 -17.50
C GLY A 93 8.82 4.32 -18.38
N ALA A 94 7.78 5.15 -18.22
CA ALA A 94 7.64 6.42 -18.92
C ALA A 94 8.91 7.30 -18.83
N ASP A 95 9.18 8.03 -19.91
CA ASP A 95 10.33 8.95 -20.03
C ASP A 95 11.71 8.30 -19.80
N GLY A 96 11.82 6.98 -20.01
CA GLY A 96 13.07 6.22 -19.83
C GLY A 96 13.45 6.03 -18.36
N ARG A 97 12.50 6.22 -17.44
CA ARG A 97 12.70 6.18 -15.99
C ARG A 97 12.49 4.76 -15.45
N LYS A 98 12.89 4.56 -14.20
CA LYS A 98 12.68 3.30 -13.49
C LYS A 98 11.26 3.24 -12.91
N THR A 99 10.60 2.11 -13.02
CA THR A 99 9.32 1.81 -12.34
C THR A 99 9.56 1.17 -10.98
N PHE A 100 8.52 1.15 -10.15
CA PHE A 100 8.40 0.29 -8.98
C PHE A 100 7.01 -0.33 -8.92
N GLN A 101 6.82 -1.28 -8.02
CA GLN A 101 5.55 -1.98 -7.82
C GLN A 101 4.88 -1.53 -6.52
N SER A 102 3.59 -1.22 -6.57
CA SER A 102 2.82 -0.73 -5.43
C SER A 102 1.43 -1.37 -5.35
N PHE A 103 0.73 -1.08 -4.26
CA PHE A 103 -0.63 -1.53 -3.96
C PHE A 103 -1.42 -0.35 -3.41
N CYS A 104 -2.75 -0.37 -3.57
CA CYS A 104 -3.61 0.62 -2.94
C CYS A 104 -3.63 0.39 -1.42
N LEU A 105 -3.60 1.47 -0.65
CA LEU A 105 -3.81 1.40 0.80
C LEU A 105 -5.30 1.33 1.15
N GLU A 106 -6.15 1.99 0.35
CA GLU A 106 -7.57 2.16 0.64
C GLU A 106 -8.43 1.51 -0.44
N ILE A 107 -9.59 0.96 -0.05
CA ILE A 107 -10.49 0.27 -0.98
C ILE A 107 -11.32 1.24 -1.82
N GLY A 108 -11.51 2.46 -1.30
CA GLY A 108 -12.29 3.52 -1.95
C GLY A 108 -11.51 4.37 -2.94
N GLU A 109 -10.20 4.14 -3.09
CA GLU A 109 -9.33 4.94 -3.93
C GLU A 109 -8.98 4.20 -5.22
N PHE A 110 -9.34 4.82 -6.35
CA PHE A 110 -9.19 4.23 -7.67
C PHE A 110 -8.16 5.00 -8.48
N VAL A 111 -7.31 4.24 -9.16
CA VAL A 111 -6.32 4.80 -10.07
C VAL A 111 -6.76 4.52 -11.49
N THR A 112 -6.55 5.50 -12.38
CA THR A 112 -6.67 5.27 -13.80
C THR A 112 -5.27 5.10 -14.36
N GLU A 113 -5.01 3.97 -14.99
CA GLU A 113 -3.78 3.73 -15.74
C GLU A 113 -3.61 4.81 -16.81
N THR A 114 -2.36 5.04 -17.21
CA THR A 114 -1.94 6.05 -18.18
C THR A 114 -2.19 7.50 -17.76
N LYS A 115 -2.54 7.74 -16.49
CA LYS A 115 -2.67 9.09 -15.91
C LYS A 115 -1.51 9.43 -14.99
N LYS A 116 -1.21 10.73 -14.92
CA LYS A 116 -0.29 11.32 -13.95
C LYS A 116 -1.07 11.84 -12.75
N TYR A 117 -0.54 11.63 -11.56
CA TYR A 117 -1.06 12.15 -10.30
C TYR A 117 0.05 12.92 -9.58
N HIS A 118 -0.31 13.99 -8.87
CA HIS A 118 0.63 14.59 -7.93
C HIS A 118 0.79 13.67 -6.72
N ALA A 119 2.02 13.55 -6.25
CA ALA A 119 2.35 12.72 -5.10
C ALA A 119 3.35 13.47 -4.22
N GLU A 120 3.16 13.30 -2.92
CA GLU A 120 4.05 13.74 -1.85
C GLU A 120 4.39 12.53 -0.98
N ILE A 121 5.64 12.44 -0.56
CA ILE A 121 6.04 11.41 0.40
C ILE A 121 5.57 11.80 1.80
N THR A 122 4.72 10.98 2.39
CA THR A 122 4.09 11.21 3.69
C THR A 122 4.32 10.03 4.63
N SER A 123 4.20 10.28 5.93
CA SER A 123 4.21 9.25 6.99
C SER A 123 2.82 8.65 7.26
N ALA A 124 1.77 9.20 6.68
CA ALA A 124 0.38 8.84 6.90
C ALA A 124 -0.46 9.16 5.65
N ALA A 125 -1.55 8.44 5.43
CA ALA A 125 -2.47 8.72 4.35
C ALA A 125 -3.12 10.09 4.60
N ILE A 126 -2.97 11.02 3.65
CA ILE A 126 -3.52 12.36 3.77
C ILE A 126 -4.88 12.39 3.07
N LYS A 127 -5.97 12.44 3.85
CA LYS A 127 -7.43 12.51 3.49
C LYS A 127 -8.19 11.19 3.40
N GLY A 128 -7.58 10.07 3.74
CA GLY A 128 -8.25 8.78 3.87
C GLY A 128 -8.36 8.32 5.34
N GLY A 129 -9.41 7.56 5.66
CA GLY A 129 -9.82 7.30 7.05
C GLY A 129 -10.36 8.56 7.77
N VAL A 130 -10.94 8.42 8.98
CA VAL A 130 -11.61 9.52 9.73
C VAL A 130 -10.78 10.81 9.70
N GLN A 131 -11.44 11.95 9.46
CA GLN A 131 -10.92 13.33 9.37
C GLN A 131 -10.07 13.78 10.59
N ASP A 132 -8.99 13.07 10.91
CA ASP A 132 -7.96 13.51 11.82
C ASP A 132 -6.93 14.28 10.99
N PRO A 133 -6.62 15.54 11.33
CA PRO A 133 -5.56 16.31 10.68
C PRO A 133 -4.17 15.66 10.77
N LYS A 134 -4.01 14.54 11.48
CA LYS A 134 -2.77 13.75 11.59
C LYS A 134 -2.59 12.66 10.52
N GLY A 135 -3.63 12.34 9.73
CA GLY A 135 -3.61 11.23 8.77
C GLY A 135 -3.70 9.85 9.43
N ASP A 136 -3.94 8.80 8.63
CA ASP A 136 -3.93 7.40 9.09
C ASP A 136 -2.58 6.76 8.73
N PRO A 137 -1.69 6.49 9.70
CA PRO A 137 -0.43 5.80 9.42
C PRO A 137 -0.68 4.34 9.03
N ILE A 138 0.15 3.82 8.12
CA ILE A 138 0.08 2.39 7.76
C ILE A 138 0.25 1.50 9.00
N SER A 139 -0.42 0.36 9.01
CA SER A 139 -0.25 -0.62 10.07
C SER A 139 1.15 -1.27 10.03
N ILE A 140 1.56 -1.82 11.18
CA ILE A 140 2.78 -2.65 11.33
C ILE A 140 2.79 -3.78 10.31
N GLY A 141 1.67 -4.47 10.16
CA GLY A 141 1.54 -5.60 9.24
C GLY A 141 1.73 -5.20 7.79
N THR A 142 1.07 -4.12 7.37
CA THR A 142 1.18 -3.58 6.00
C THR A 142 2.61 -3.13 5.72
N SER A 143 3.22 -2.38 6.64
CA SER A 143 4.59 -1.91 6.50
C SER A 143 5.59 -3.07 6.37
N TRP A 144 5.44 -4.11 7.21
CA TRP A 144 6.32 -5.29 7.13
C TRP A 144 6.10 -6.08 5.84
N LEU A 145 4.85 -6.43 5.50
CA LEU A 145 4.52 -7.18 4.29
C LEU A 145 5.03 -6.48 3.03
N TYR A 146 4.80 -5.17 2.94
CA TYR A 146 5.25 -4.38 1.81
C TYR A 146 6.78 -4.27 1.73
N SER A 147 7.48 -4.16 2.88
CA SER A 147 8.94 -4.18 2.92
C SER A 147 9.52 -5.51 2.45
N GLN A 148 8.95 -6.64 2.88
CA GLN A 148 9.33 -7.96 2.37
C GLN A 148 9.03 -8.08 0.88
N PHE A 149 7.87 -7.55 0.44
CA PHE A 149 7.48 -7.53 -0.95
C PHE A 149 8.53 -6.80 -1.80
N ALA A 150 8.83 -5.54 -1.45
CA ALA A 150 9.78 -4.68 -2.15
C ALA A 150 11.19 -5.26 -2.21
N LYS A 151 11.63 -6.00 -1.17
CA LYS A 151 12.91 -6.71 -1.16
C LYS A 151 12.94 -7.98 -2.01
N GLY A 152 11.81 -8.39 -2.60
CA GLY A 152 11.70 -9.64 -3.35
C GLY A 152 11.75 -10.88 -2.44
N GLN A 153 11.37 -10.74 -1.16
CA GLN A 153 11.56 -11.74 -0.11
C GLN A 153 10.24 -12.23 0.52
N LEU A 154 9.09 -11.69 0.12
CA LEU A 154 7.81 -12.06 0.69
C LEU A 154 7.44 -13.50 0.30
N ASN A 155 7.49 -14.41 1.28
CA ASN A 155 7.11 -15.79 1.08
C ASN A 155 5.64 -15.90 0.62
N GLY A 156 5.37 -16.78 -0.33
CA GLY A 156 4.06 -16.93 -0.97
C GLY A 156 3.81 -15.99 -2.16
N TYR A 157 4.61 -14.94 -2.35
CA TYR A 157 4.45 -14.05 -3.49
C TYR A 157 5.07 -14.64 -4.77
N ALA A 158 4.33 -14.66 -5.88
CA ALA A 158 4.74 -15.35 -7.10
C ALA A 158 5.65 -14.50 -8.01
N TYR A 159 6.82 -14.06 -7.49
CA TYR A 159 7.76 -13.21 -8.23
C TYR A 159 8.18 -13.76 -9.59
N GLU A 160 8.52 -15.05 -9.64
CA GLU A 160 8.99 -15.77 -10.83
C GLU A 160 7.91 -16.70 -11.41
N GLY A 161 6.65 -16.53 -10.98
CA GLY A 161 5.53 -17.34 -11.43
C GLY A 161 5.02 -16.96 -12.82
N THR A 162 4.04 -17.73 -13.32
CA THR A 162 3.22 -17.29 -14.47
C THR A 162 2.51 -15.98 -14.16
N GLU A 163 2.14 -15.21 -15.18
CA GLU A 163 1.37 -13.96 -15.01
C GLU A 163 0.12 -14.16 -14.14
N ASP A 164 -0.66 -15.21 -14.38
CA ASP A 164 -1.86 -15.49 -13.59
C ASP A 164 -1.55 -15.82 -12.13
N ALA A 165 -0.42 -16.49 -11.86
CA ALA A 165 0.01 -16.76 -10.49
C ALA A 165 0.40 -15.47 -9.77
N ARG A 166 1.07 -14.55 -10.47
CA ARG A 166 1.45 -13.25 -9.93
C ARG A 166 0.24 -12.36 -9.66
N LYS A 167 -0.73 -12.31 -10.59
CA LYS A 167 -2.02 -11.64 -10.38
C LYS A 167 -2.76 -12.17 -9.15
N ARG A 168 -2.84 -13.50 -8.99
CA ARG A 168 -3.47 -14.10 -7.81
C ARG A 168 -2.76 -13.72 -6.51
N SER A 169 -1.43 -13.87 -6.45
CA SER A 169 -0.68 -13.46 -5.25
C SER A 169 -0.75 -11.95 -4.98
N ALA A 170 -0.89 -11.12 -6.02
CA ALA A 170 -1.08 -9.69 -5.89
C ALA A 170 -2.44 -9.34 -5.27
N ILE A 171 -3.51 -10.03 -5.69
CA ILE A 171 -4.84 -9.85 -5.11
C ILE A 171 -4.86 -10.32 -3.64
N ASP A 172 -4.28 -11.49 -3.36
CA ASP A 172 -4.20 -12.01 -1.99
C ASP A 172 -3.44 -11.03 -1.07
N LEU A 173 -2.38 -10.39 -1.56
CA LEU A 173 -1.65 -9.36 -0.81
C LEU A 173 -2.47 -8.08 -0.65
N GLN A 174 -3.17 -7.63 -1.69
CA GLN A 174 -4.05 -6.45 -1.64
C GLN A 174 -5.15 -6.61 -0.58
N LEU A 175 -5.78 -7.79 -0.51
CA LEU A 175 -6.81 -8.07 0.49
C LEU A 175 -6.23 -8.11 1.90
N ALA A 176 -5.03 -8.65 2.08
CA ALA A 176 -4.35 -8.63 3.38
C ALA A 176 -4.05 -7.19 3.84
N ILE A 177 -3.56 -6.34 2.93
CA ILE A 177 -3.33 -4.91 3.20
C ILE A 177 -4.64 -4.24 3.65
N TRP A 178 -5.72 -4.38 2.89
CA TRP A 178 -7.00 -3.77 3.28
C TRP A 178 -7.55 -4.27 4.60
N TRP A 179 -7.37 -5.56 4.93
CA TRP A 179 -7.79 -6.03 6.25
C TRP A 179 -6.96 -5.42 7.38
N LEU A 180 -5.65 -5.26 7.15
CA LEU A 180 -4.72 -4.66 8.11
C LEU A 180 -5.00 -3.18 8.35
N GLU A 181 -5.45 -2.47 7.32
CA GLU A 181 -5.82 -1.04 7.36
C GLU A 181 -7.29 -0.79 7.76
N ASP A 182 -8.04 -1.82 8.19
CA ASP A 182 -9.47 -1.72 8.55
C ASP A 182 -10.42 -1.34 7.38
N GLU A 183 -10.00 -1.58 6.13
CA GLU A 183 -10.78 -1.29 4.91
C GLU A 183 -11.77 -2.42 4.56
N ILE A 184 -11.47 -3.64 5.00
CA ILE A 184 -12.36 -4.82 4.87
C ILE A 184 -12.38 -5.66 6.15
N ILE A 185 -13.40 -6.50 6.29
CA ILE A 185 -13.54 -7.48 7.38
C ILE A 185 -13.32 -8.92 6.92
N ASP A 186 -13.05 -9.80 7.89
CA ASP A 186 -12.93 -11.23 7.64
C ASP A 186 -14.22 -11.82 7.04
N GLY A 187 -14.07 -12.59 5.98
CA GLY A 187 -15.16 -13.17 5.20
C GLY A 187 -15.80 -12.23 4.16
N GLN A 188 -15.37 -10.96 4.06
CA GLN A 188 -15.91 -10.02 3.08
C GLN A 188 -15.53 -10.41 1.65
N VAL A 189 -16.49 -10.27 0.72
CA VAL A 189 -16.26 -10.45 -0.72
C VAL A 189 -16.14 -9.08 -1.37
N HIS A 190 -15.10 -8.90 -2.19
CA HIS A 190 -14.88 -7.72 -2.98
C HIS A 190 -14.44 -8.12 -4.40
N ASN A 191 -15.18 -7.67 -5.42
CA ASN A 191 -14.96 -7.99 -6.83
C ASN A 191 -14.67 -9.48 -7.07
N ASP A 192 -15.58 -10.33 -6.58
CA ASP A 192 -15.53 -11.81 -6.63
C ASP A 192 -14.39 -12.48 -5.86
N HIS A 193 -13.58 -11.73 -5.10
CA HIS A 193 -12.55 -12.26 -4.23
C HIS A 193 -12.97 -12.16 -2.77
N LYS A 194 -12.84 -13.26 -2.03
CA LYS A 194 -13.18 -13.30 -0.60
C LYS A 194 -11.91 -13.18 0.22
N PHE A 195 -11.86 -12.22 1.14
CA PHE A 195 -10.83 -12.21 2.16
C PHE A 195 -11.22 -13.19 3.27
N GLU A 196 -10.32 -14.13 3.55
CA GLU A 196 -10.44 -15.11 4.64
C GLU A 196 -9.11 -15.11 5.39
N LEU A 197 -9.12 -14.61 6.61
CA LEU A 197 -7.93 -14.50 7.46
C LEU A 197 -7.23 -15.85 7.63
N SER A 198 -8.02 -16.93 7.69
CA SER A 198 -7.52 -18.29 7.91
C SER A 198 -6.85 -18.95 6.70
N SER A 199 -7.09 -18.44 5.48
CA SER A 199 -6.54 -19.03 4.24
C SER A 199 -5.69 -18.06 3.43
N ASN A 200 -5.58 -16.80 3.83
CA ASN A 200 -4.69 -15.85 3.18
C ASN A 200 -3.23 -16.12 3.57
N ILE A 201 -2.40 -16.51 2.59
CA ILE A 201 -1.00 -16.89 2.82
C ILE A 201 -0.16 -15.75 3.44
N PHE A 202 -0.46 -14.50 3.14
CA PHE A 202 0.29 -13.36 3.69
C PHE A 202 -0.09 -13.08 5.14
N MET A 203 -1.33 -13.38 5.53
CA MET A 203 -1.71 -13.36 6.95
C MET A 203 -1.07 -14.50 7.73
N GLU A 204 -0.94 -15.70 7.14
CA GLU A 204 -0.17 -16.79 7.75
C GLU A 204 1.29 -16.40 7.99
N VAL A 205 1.96 -15.89 6.96
CA VAL A 205 3.37 -15.45 7.03
C VAL A 205 3.55 -14.32 8.05
N LEU A 206 2.67 -13.30 8.02
CA LEU A 206 2.73 -12.18 8.94
C LEU A 206 2.48 -12.61 10.38
N LEU A 207 1.44 -13.40 10.64
CA LEU A 207 1.11 -13.81 12.01
C LEU A 207 2.18 -14.75 12.58
N ALA A 208 2.83 -15.57 11.76
CA ALA A 208 3.98 -16.37 12.20
C ALA A 208 5.15 -15.48 12.67
N GLU A 209 5.43 -14.37 11.97
CA GLU A 209 6.47 -13.40 12.35
C GLU A 209 6.13 -12.69 13.67
N PHE A 210 4.88 -12.27 13.85
CA PHE A 210 4.44 -11.45 14.98
C PHE A 210 3.79 -12.25 16.12
N GLY A 211 4.10 -13.55 16.24
CA GLY A 211 3.65 -14.37 17.38
C GLY A 211 2.12 -14.57 17.46
N ASN A 212 1.44 -14.55 16.32
CA ASN A 212 -0.01 -14.63 16.15
C ASN A 212 -0.81 -13.46 16.76
N ASP A 213 -0.18 -12.31 17.01
CA ASP A 213 -0.85 -11.10 17.52
C ASP A 213 -1.60 -10.34 16.42
N LYS A 214 -2.86 -10.72 16.19
CA LYS A 214 -3.74 -10.09 15.18
C LYS A 214 -4.00 -8.60 15.45
N ASP A 215 -4.13 -8.22 16.71
CA ASP A 215 -4.40 -6.82 17.08
C ASP A 215 -3.11 -5.99 17.02
N GLY A 216 -1.97 -6.61 17.35
CA GLY A 216 -0.65 -6.00 17.25
C GLY A 216 -0.28 -5.58 15.84
N VAL A 217 -0.54 -6.44 14.85
CA VAL A 217 -0.19 -6.14 13.44
C VAL A 217 -1.05 -5.04 12.82
N LYS A 218 -2.20 -4.69 13.40
CA LYS A 218 -3.08 -3.58 12.98
C LYS A 218 -2.79 -2.25 13.66
N LYS A 219 -1.83 -2.21 14.58
CA LYS A 219 -1.37 -0.95 15.20
C LYS A 219 -0.54 -0.15 14.20
N ASP A 220 -0.56 1.16 14.36
CA ASP A 220 0.17 2.11 13.51
C ASP A 220 1.68 1.84 13.58
N ALA A 221 2.32 1.77 12.41
CA ALA A 221 3.76 1.62 12.30
C ALA A 221 4.47 2.96 12.54
N ASP A 222 5.69 2.90 13.09
CA ASP A 222 6.66 3.96 12.85
C ASP A 222 7.21 3.78 11.42
N PRO A 223 7.01 4.75 10.50
CA PRO A 223 7.39 4.64 9.10
C PRO A 223 8.89 4.36 8.88
N ASN A 224 9.74 4.68 9.86
CA ASN A 224 11.18 4.45 9.78
C ASN A 224 11.58 3.01 10.10
N THR A 225 10.68 2.20 10.67
CA THR A 225 10.99 0.83 11.12
C THR A 225 11.33 -0.08 9.95
N TRP A 226 10.59 0.03 8.84
CA TRP A 226 10.74 -0.84 7.67
C TRP A 226 11.05 -0.10 6.37
N GLY A 227 11.23 1.22 6.45
CA GLY A 227 11.54 2.08 5.31
C GLY A 227 10.40 2.14 4.29
N VAL A 228 9.15 2.06 4.75
CA VAL A 228 7.96 2.17 3.91
C VAL A 228 7.32 3.52 4.16
N SER A 229 7.11 4.27 3.09
CA SER A 229 6.44 5.56 3.10
C SER A 229 5.19 5.51 2.25
N LEU A 230 4.29 6.46 2.50
CA LEU A 230 3.09 6.65 1.69
C LEU A 230 3.32 7.72 0.63
N LEU A 231 2.69 7.55 -0.52
CA LEU A 231 2.55 8.56 -1.55
C LEU A 231 1.09 9.04 -1.49
N SER A 232 0.88 10.31 -1.14
CA SER A 232 -0.46 10.93 -1.07
C SER A 232 -0.55 12.13 -2.02
N GLY A 233 -1.76 12.49 -2.47
CA GLY A 233 -1.99 13.62 -3.39
C GLY A 233 -3.29 14.42 -3.17
#